data_AF-A0A8I2FSF8-F1
#
_entry.id   AF-A0A8I2FSF8-F1
#
_cell.length_a   1.000
_cell.length_b   1.000
_cell.length_c   1.000
_cell.angle_alpha   90.00
_cell.angle_beta   90.00
_cell.angle_gamma   90.00
#
_symmetry.space_group_name_H-M   'P 1'
#
loop_
_entity.id
_entity.type
_entity.pdbx_description
1 polymer ?
#
loop_
_entity_poly.entity_id
_entity_poly.type
_entity_poly.pdbx_seq_one_letter_code
_entity_poly.pdbx_strand_id
1 'polypeptide(L)'
;MKDTSKKMERIYNDMLMRKTPEERVKMCFSMLGTARRIVLSTITDKKNWRKEMFLRFYGDEFTPSQKEKILSTLENFSINRP
;
A
#
# COMPACT_ATOMS: atom_id res chain seq x y z
N MET A 1 16.76 7.08 -0.88
CA MET A 1 17.54 6.24 0.04
C MET A 1 18.99 6.67 -0.03
N LYS A 2 19.55 7.28 1.03
CA LYS A 2 21.00 7.55 1.13
C LYS A 2 21.73 6.49 1.95
N ASP A 3 20.99 5.54 2.53
CA ASP A 3 21.53 4.46 3.38
C ASP A 3 22.06 3.27 2.56
N THR A 4 21.89 3.29 1.24
CA THR A 4 22.43 2.27 0.34
C THR A 4 23.71 2.80 -0.29
N SER A 5 24.80 2.04 -0.20
CA SER A 5 26.06 2.42 -0.85
C SER A 5 25.92 2.42 -2.38
N LYS A 6 26.64 3.32 -3.06
CA LYS A 6 26.65 3.39 -4.54
C LYS A 6 27.00 2.06 -5.20
N LYS A 7 27.85 1.25 -4.55
CA LYS A 7 28.21 -0.10 -5.01
C LYS A 7 26.98 -1.02 -5.04
N MET A 8 26.20 -1.04 -3.97
CA MET A 8 25.01 -1.89 -3.88
C MET A 8 23.90 -1.41 -4.82
N GLU A 9 23.74 -0.09 -4.96
CA GLU A 9 22.82 0.48 -5.93
C GLU A 9 23.15 0.05 -7.37
N ARG A 10 24.44 0.10 -7.75
CA ARG A 10 24.89 -0.39 -9.07
C ARG A 10 24.58 -1.88 -9.26
N ILE A 11 24.92 -2.73 -8.28
CA ILE A 11 24.64 -4.17 -8.35
C ILE A 11 23.14 -4.43 -8.53
N TYR A 12 22.30 -3.75 -7.74
CA TYR A 12 20.85 -3.87 -7.83
C TYR A 12 20.32 -3.45 -9.21
N ASN A 13 20.80 -2.31 -9.73
CA ASN A 13 20.41 -1.84 -11.06
C ASN A 13 20.84 -2.81 -12.16
N ASP A 14 22.07 -3.33 -12.11
CA ASP A 14 22.54 -4.33 -13.07
C ASP A 14 21.67 -5.60 -13.04
N MET A 15 21.23 -6.04 -11.86
CA MET A 15 20.30 -7.16 -11.71
C MET A 15 18.91 -6.86 -12.31
N LEU A 16 18.40 -5.64 -12.13
CA LEU A 16 17.13 -5.22 -12.72
C LEU A 16 17.20 -5.14 -14.24
N MET A 17 18.31 -4.67 -14.80
CA MET A 17 18.50 -4.51 -16.24
C MET A 17 18.66 -5.84 -16.97
N ARG A 18 19.03 -6.92 -16.28
CA ARG A 18 19.01 -8.29 -16.82
C ARG A 18 17.60 -8.85 -17.01
N LYS A 19 16.57 -8.23 -16.42
CA LYS A 19 15.17 -8.63 -16.56
C LYS A 19 14.51 -7.93 -17.74
N THR A 20 13.56 -8.60 -18.37
CA THR A 20 12.65 -7.99 -19.35
C THR A 20 11.75 -6.95 -18.67
N PRO A 21 11.21 -5.97 -19.42
CA PRO A 21 10.21 -5.03 -18.91
C PRO A 21 9.04 -5.72 -18.20
N GLU A 22 8.53 -6.82 -18.76
CA GLU A 22 7.41 -7.61 -18.24
C GLU A 22 7.74 -8.24 -16.89
N GLU A 23 8.96 -8.79 -16.74
CA GLU A 23 9.43 -9.36 -15.47
C GLU A 23 9.57 -8.30 -14.39
N ARG A 24 10.04 -7.08 -14.73
CA ARG A 24 10.10 -5.96 -13.78
C ARG A 24 8.70 -5.57 -13.30
N VAL A 25 7.72 -5.52 -14.20
CA VAL A 25 6.32 -5.25 -13.84
C VAL A 25 5.75 -6.36 -12.94
N LYS A 26 5.99 -7.63 -13.26
CA LYS A 26 5.58 -8.77 -12.41
C LYS A 26 6.20 -8.69 -11.02
N MET A 27 7.47 -8.30 -10.92
CA MET A 27 8.15 -8.10 -9.65
C MET A 27 7.44 -7.01 -8.81
N CYS A 28 7.11 -5.87 -9.41
CA CYS A 28 6.35 -4.81 -8.73
C CYS A 28 4.99 -5.32 -8.21
N PHE A 29 4.22 -6.05 -9.02
CA PHE A 29 2.94 -6.60 -8.59
C PHE A 29 3.06 -7.65 -7.50
N SER A 30 4.09 -8.51 -7.55
CA SER A 30 4.36 -9.50 -6.51
C SER A 30 4.68 -8.84 -5.16
N MET A 31 5.51 -7.79 -5.19
CA MET A 31 5.83 -6.99 -4.00
C MET A 31 4.60 -6.30 -3.44
N LEU A 32 3.81 -5.65 -4.30
CA LEU A 32 2.55 -5.00 -3.91
C LEU A 32 1.56 -6.00 -3.30
N GLY A 33 1.40 -7.16 -3.92
CA GLY A 33 0.53 -8.23 -3.42
C GLY A 33 0.97 -8.73 -2.04
N THR A 34 2.28 -8.87 -1.83
CA THR A 34 2.85 -9.26 -0.53
C THR A 34 2.62 -8.20 0.53
N ALA A 35 2.93 -6.93 0.23
CA ALA A 35 2.69 -5.82 1.14
C ALA A 35 1.20 -5.72 1.52
N ARG A 36 0.31 -5.84 0.54
CA ARG A 36 -1.14 -5.87 0.76
C ARG A 36 -1.56 -6.99 1.70
N ARG A 37 -1.04 -8.22 1.53
CA ARG A 37 -1.35 -9.35 2.42
C ARG A 37 -0.92 -9.09 3.85
N ILE A 38 0.29 -8.58 4.05
CA ILE A 38 0.81 -8.25 5.38
C ILE A 38 -0.14 -7.26 6.06
N VAL A 39 -0.48 -6.16 5.40
CA VAL A 39 -1.36 -5.15 5.98
C VAL A 39 -2.76 -5.68 6.26
N LEU A 40 -3.39 -6.37 5.31
CA LEU A 40 -4.73 -6.93 5.50
C LEU A 40 -4.78 -7.98 6.62
N SER A 41 -3.66 -8.64 6.93
CA SER A 41 -3.58 -9.59 8.03
C SER A 41 -3.64 -8.91 9.40
N THR A 42 -3.21 -7.65 9.52
CA THR A 42 -3.25 -6.91 10.80
C THR A 42 -4.61 -6.27 11.08
N ILE A 43 -5.47 -6.14 10.06
CA ILE A 43 -6.79 -5.53 10.20
C ILE A 43 -7.70 -6.42 11.04
N THR A 44 -8.26 -5.88 12.12
CA THR A 44 -9.14 -6.60 13.04
C THR A 44 -10.60 -6.52 12.59
N ASP A 45 -11.06 -5.36 12.15
CA ASP A 45 -12.42 -5.17 11.61
C ASP A 45 -12.44 -5.45 10.10
N LYS A 46 -12.75 -6.70 9.74
CA LYS A 46 -12.84 -7.10 8.33
C LYS A 46 -14.01 -6.45 7.59
N LYS A 47 -15.07 -6.00 8.28
CA LYS A 47 -16.21 -5.32 7.63
C LYS A 47 -15.85 -3.88 7.28
N ASN A 48 -15.06 -3.22 8.11
CA ASN A 48 -14.63 -1.83 7.92
C ASN A 48 -13.14 -1.68 7.58
N TRP A 49 -12.52 -2.69 6.97
CA TRP A 49 -11.08 -2.72 6.68
C TRP A 49 -10.57 -1.47 5.94
N ARG A 50 -11.44 -0.85 5.12
CA ARG A 50 -11.11 0.38 4.37
C ARG A 50 -10.85 1.58 5.27
N LYS A 51 -11.53 1.69 6.42
CA LYS A 51 -11.26 2.75 7.39
C LYS A 51 -9.88 2.62 7.99
N GLU A 52 -9.54 1.40 8.42
CA GLU A 52 -8.24 1.12 9.04
C GLU A 52 -7.11 1.37 8.03
N MET A 53 -7.31 0.99 6.76
CA MET A 53 -6.40 1.34 5.67
C MET A 53 -6.27 2.85 5.48
N PHE A 54 -7.40 3.57 5.43
CA PHE A 54 -7.40 5.03 5.26
C PHE A 54 -6.61 5.71 6.39
N LEU A 55 -6.93 5.38 7.64
CA LEU A 55 -6.26 5.96 8.79
C LEU A 55 -4.76 5.64 8.80
N ARG A 56 -4.38 4.41 8.45
CA ARG A 56 -2.98 3.96 8.47
C ARG A 56 -2.10 4.61 7.41
N PHE A 57 -2.60 4.79 6.19
CA PHE A 57 -1.77 5.29 5.08
C PHE A 57 -1.95 6.76 4.79
N TYR A 58 -3.12 7.31 5.10
CA TYR A 58 -3.51 8.64 4.65
C TYR A 58 -4.04 9.51 5.80
N GLY A 59 -4.34 8.96 6.98
CA GLY A 59 -5.02 9.70 8.05
C GLY A 59 -4.31 10.98 8.50
N ASP A 60 -2.99 11.02 8.39
CA ASP A 60 -2.17 12.17 8.78
C ASP A 60 -2.12 13.27 7.71
N GLU A 61 -2.58 12.98 6.49
CA GLU A 61 -2.63 13.93 5.37
C GLU A 61 -3.91 14.79 5.38
N PHE A 62 -4.86 14.52 6.29
CA PHE A 62 -6.16 15.16 6.34
C PHE A 62 -6.45 15.82 7.70
N THR A 63 -7.15 16.96 7.64
CA THR A 63 -7.69 17.62 8.84
C THR A 63 -8.73 16.73 9.54
N PRO A 64 -9.02 16.96 10.84
CA PRO A 64 -10.06 16.21 11.55
C PRO A 64 -11.42 16.21 10.85
N SER A 65 -11.87 17.36 10.32
CA SER A 65 -13.14 17.48 9.60
C SER A 65 -13.15 16.69 8.29
N GLN A 66 -12.05 16.69 7.54
CA GLN A 66 -11.93 15.89 6.32
C GLN A 66 -11.92 14.39 6.64
N LYS A 67 -11.22 13.97 7.70
CA LYS A 67 -11.20 12.58 8.16
C LYS A 67 -12.61 12.08 8.48
N GLU A 68 -13.39 12.85 9.24
CA GLU A 68 -14.75 12.47 9.63
C GLU A 68 -15.66 12.29 8.41
N LYS A 69 -15.57 13.20 7.42
CA LYS A 69 -16.30 13.09 6.16
C LYS A 69 -15.91 11.83 5.35
N ILE A 70 -14.62 11.51 5.30
CA ILE A 70 -14.13 10.33 4.57
C ILE A 70 -14.55 9.05 5.28
N LEU A 71 -14.38 8.98 6.61
CA LEU A 71 -14.73 7.82 7.41
C LEU A 71 -16.22 7.49 7.33
N SER A 72 -17.10 8.49 7.46
CA SER A 72 -18.55 8.31 7.29
C SER A 72 -18.93 7.82 5.89
N THR A 73 -18.24 8.30 4.85
CA THR A 73 -18.45 7.81 3.49
C THR A 73 -18.03 6.34 3.34
N LEU A 74 -16.90 5.94 3.94
CA LEU A 74 -16.39 4.57 3.89
C LEU A 74 -17.27 3.57 4.67
N GLU A 75 -17.95 4.01 5.73
CA GLU A 75 -18.97 3.23 6.44
C GLU A 75 -20.13 2.88 5.52
N ASN A 76 -20.73 3.91 4.93
CA ASN A 76 -21.90 3.77 4.05
C ASN A 76 -21.58 2.94 2.80
N PHE A 77 -20.34 3.02 2.32
CA PHE A 77 -19.88 2.22 1.18
C PHE A 77 -19.69 0.74 1.52
N SER A 78 -19.36 0.42 2.78
CA SER A 78 -19.16 -0.96 3.24
C SER A 78 -20.48 -1.66 3.57
N ILE A 79 -21.54 -0.89 3.87
CA ILE A 79 -22.89 -1.38 4.15
C ILE A 79 -23.67 -1.73 2.86
N ASN A 80 -23.38 -1.05 1.74
CA ASN A 80 -24.19 -1.12 0.50
C ASN A 80 -23.57 -2.00 -0.61
N ARG A 81 -22.65 -2.91 -0.29
CA ARG A 81 -22.09 -3.85 -1.26
C ARG A 81 -22.64 -5.26 -0.99
N PRO A 82 -23.21 -5.96 -1.98
CA PRO A 82 -23.63 -7.35 -1.83
C PRO A 82 -22.44 -8.26 -1.46
#